data_AF-A0A1G9BDH6-F1
#
_entry.id   AF-A0A1G9BDH6-F1
#
_cell.length_a   1.000
_cell.length_b   1.000
_cell.length_c   1.000
_cell.angle_alpha   90.00
_cell.angle_beta   90.00
_cell.angle_gamma   90.00
#
_symmetry.space_group_name_H-M   'P 1'
#
loop_
_entity.id
_entity.type
_entity.pdbx_description
1 polymer ?
#
loop_
_entity_poly.entity_id
_entity_poly.type
_entity_poly.pdbx_seq_one_letter_code
_entity_poly.pdbx_strand_id
1 'polypeptide(L)'
;MTKKLLSVFIFCFVALLSYYTYYFFQSPETIATFQAYTSSSHKIEKELIDLYHNEDTNIQKEAKDSIIEKALTVTGYEQWMEFIDYIDMNLYIDNILPQQSDQLILALNLSKDLAIIVIFDSIGSDYIYHNKIENILPISKIDFLSNSSQLNNMMLVYQTLDERFGSFFYEEFLQVYLFMEGKFENVWQKTLHYEEIYKEVWINPNAREDLWNRVLEETTIDFIVDDAIKINTITTLQKYTTHAKEYPDVHSFSLIHQDNYKRSYYWSDDFNTFVLGEVTKEIFLWDVALLRDMEKGRESLFGITNKNYKVITSKGEILYLSKNKFHPIFQSFLEE
;
A
#
# COMPACT_ATOMS: atom_id res chain seq x y z
N MET A 1 -23.94 62.38 2.74
CA MET A 1 -22.67 61.69 3.10
C MET A 1 -22.88 60.18 3.26
N THR A 2 -23.94 59.76 3.95
CA THR A 2 -24.34 58.35 4.17
C THR A 2 -24.50 57.49 2.90
N LYS A 3 -25.12 58.02 1.82
CA LYS A 3 -25.28 57.26 0.56
C LYS A 3 -23.96 56.94 -0.17
N LYS A 4 -22.96 57.84 -0.08
CA LYS A 4 -21.62 57.60 -0.68
C LYS A 4 -20.85 56.54 0.10
N LEU A 5 -20.95 56.58 1.43
CA LEU A 5 -20.33 55.61 2.33
C LEU A 5 -20.94 54.20 2.14
N LEU A 6 -22.26 54.11 1.99
CA LEU A 6 -22.95 52.85 1.69
C LEU A 6 -22.52 52.26 0.34
N SER A 7 -22.39 53.11 -0.70
CA SER A 7 -21.93 52.67 -2.03
C SER A 7 -20.51 52.11 -2.00
N VAL A 8 -19.60 52.77 -1.26
CA VAL A 8 -18.23 52.27 -1.06
C VAL A 8 -18.23 50.94 -0.32
N PHE A 9 -19.07 50.78 0.71
CA PHE A 9 -19.19 49.53 1.45
C PHE A 9 -19.70 48.37 0.59
N ILE A 10 -20.74 48.62 -0.22
CA ILE A 10 -21.27 47.63 -1.17
C ILE A 10 -20.21 47.27 -2.21
N PHE A 11 -19.47 48.26 -2.74
CA PHE A 11 -18.39 48.01 -3.69
C PHE A 11 -17.28 47.16 -3.08
N CYS A 12 -16.84 47.48 -1.85
CA CYS A 12 -15.86 46.67 -1.12
C CYS A 12 -16.36 45.25 -0.87
N PHE A 13 -17.63 45.08 -0.50
CA PHE A 13 -18.23 43.76 -0.29
C PHE A 13 -18.28 42.94 -1.58
N VAL A 14 -18.71 43.54 -2.70
CA VAL A 14 -18.73 42.88 -4.01
C VAL A 14 -17.31 42.52 -4.46
N ALA A 15 -16.34 43.41 -4.26
CA ALA A 15 -14.94 43.14 -4.60
C ALA A 15 -14.33 42.01 -3.76
N LEU A 16 -14.63 41.97 -2.45
CA LEU A 16 -14.25 40.87 -1.56
C LEU A 16 -14.90 39.55 -1.98
N LEU A 17 -16.20 39.58 -2.25
CA LEU A 17 -16.94 38.40 -2.71
C LEU A 17 -16.36 37.88 -4.03
N SER A 18 -16.08 38.77 -5.00
CA SER A 18 -15.47 38.40 -6.27
C SER A 18 -14.04 37.88 -6.13
N TYR A 19 -13.28 38.40 -5.17
CA TYR A 19 -11.94 37.91 -4.88
C TYR A 19 -11.98 36.50 -4.27
N TYR A 20 -12.89 36.26 -3.31
CA TYR A 20 -13.08 34.94 -2.72
C TYR A 20 -13.60 33.92 -3.72
N THR A 21 -14.59 34.27 -4.56
CA THR A 21 -15.07 33.35 -5.59
C THR A 21 -14.00 33.07 -6.63
N TYR A 22 -13.24 34.08 -7.07
CA TYR A 22 -12.12 33.88 -7.97
C TYR A 22 -11.08 32.92 -7.37
N TYR A 23 -10.69 33.14 -6.11
CA TYR A 23 -9.72 32.28 -5.43
C TYR A 23 -10.25 30.84 -5.26
N PHE A 24 -11.52 30.69 -4.91
CA PHE A 24 -12.19 29.39 -4.82
C PHE A 24 -12.19 28.64 -6.14
N PHE A 25 -12.47 29.32 -7.27
CA PHE A 25 -12.46 28.70 -8.60
C PHE A 25 -11.06 28.48 -9.18
N GLN A 26 -10.03 29.09 -8.60
CA GLN A 26 -8.63 28.89 -9.01
C GLN A 26 -7.94 27.78 -8.21
N SER A 27 -8.54 27.30 -7.11
CA SER A 27 -8.01 26.18 -6.33
C SER A 27 -8.75 24.87 -6.69
N PRO A 28 -8.09 23.94 -7.39
CA PRO A 28 -8.66 22.64 -7.74
C PRO A 28 -9.13 21.85 -6.51
N GLU A 29 -8.40 21.94 -5.40
CA GLU A 29 -8.70 21.24 -4.15
C GLU A 29 -10.02 21.70 -3.52
N THR A 30 -10.28 23.02 -3.51
CA THR A 30 -11.55 23.55 -2.98
C THR A 30 -12.74 23.20 -3.85
N ILE A 31 -12.56 23.14 -5.17
CA ILE A 31 -13.61 22.69 -6.10
C ILE A 31 -13.92 21.21 -5.87
N ALA A 32 -12.90 20.36 -5.78
CA ALA A 32 -13.05 18.92 -5.53
C ALA A 32 -13.77 18.66 -4.19
N THR A 33 -13.37 19.38 -3.13
CA THR A 33 -14.03 19.30 -1.82
C THR A 33 -15.50 19.72 -1.93
N PHE A 34 -15.81 20.86 -2.57
CA PHE A 34 -17.20 21.29 -2.71
C PHE A 34 -18.05 20.30 -3.53
N GLN A 35 -17.51 19.74 -4.61
CA GLN A 35 -18.19 18.73 -5.41
C GLN A 35 -18.47 17.46 -4.60
N ALA A 36 -17.52 16.98 -3.79
CA ALA A 36 -17.70 15.83 -2.92
C ALA A 36 -18.85 16.03 -1.91
N TYR A 37 -18.97 17.24 -1.34
CA TYR A 37 -20.00 17.54 -0.34
C TYR A 37 -21.38 17.82 -0.93
N THR A 38 -21.47 18.21 -2.20
CA THR A 38 -22.72 18.61 -2.85
C THR A 38 -23.30 17.54 -3.78
N SER A 39 -22.47 16.66 -4.35
CA SER A 39 -22.95 15.62 -5.26
C SER A 39 -23.44 14.38 -4.51
N SER A 40 -24.64 13.90 -4.82
CA SER A 40 -25.15 12.61 -4.30
C SER A 40 -24.34 11.41 -4.79
N SER A 41 -23.66 11.52 -5.93
CA SER A 41 -22.77 10.47 -6.43
C SER A 41 -21.52 10.28 -5.56
N HIS A 42 -21.15 11.29 -4.76
CA HIS A 42 -19.98 11.28 -3.89
C HIS A 42 -20.28 10.83 -2.45
N LYS A 43 -21.50 10.34 -2.23
CA LYS A 43 -22.02 10.00 -0.90
C LYS A 43 -22.54 8.58 -0.85
N ILE A 44 -22.23 7.89 0.23
CA ILE A 44 -22.83 6.63 0.63
C ILE A 44 -23.62 6.90 1.92
N GLU A 45 -24.93 6.66 1.90
CA GLU A 45 -25.76 6.83 3.09
C GLU A 45 -25.41 5.73 4.11
N LYS A 46 -25.36 6.06 5.40
CA LYS A 46 -25.06 5.07 6.45
C LYS A 46 -26.07 3.92 6.49
N GLU A 47 -27.33 4.22 6.19
CA GLU A 47 -28.39 3.22 6.05
C GLU A 47 -28.04 2.16 5.00
N LEU A 48 -27.34 2.52 3.92
CA LEU A 48 -26.92 1.56 2.90
C LEU A 48 -25.88 0.56 3.44
N ILE A 49 -25.04 0.99 4.39
CA ILE A 49 -24.08 0.11 5.07
C ILE A 49 -24.81 -0.84 6.02
N ASP A 50 -25.83 -0.34 6.73
CA ASP A 50 -26.68 -1.18 7.58
C ASP A 50 -27.41 -2.26 6.75
N LEU A 51 -27.90 -1.91 5.55
CA LEU A 51 -28.52 -2.84 4.61
C LEU A 51 -27.53 -3.88 4.05
N TYR A 52 -26.26 -3.52 3.86
CA TYR A 52 -25.22 -4.47 3.45
C TYR A 52 -24.97 -5.56 4.51
N HIS A 53 -25.18 -5.25 5.80
CA HIS A 53 -25.08 -6.20 6.90
C HIS A 53 -26.39 -6.93 7.21
N ASN A 54 -27.42 -6.80 6.37
CA ASN A 54 -28.71 -7.47 6.55
C ASN A 54 -28.59 -9.00 6.32
N GLU A 55 -29.45 -9.78 6.98
CA GLU A 55 -29.51 -11.23 6.81
C GLU A 55 -30.17 -11.67 5.48
N ASP A 56 -30.99 -10.80 4.88
CA ASP A 56 -31.62 -11.06 3.57
C ASP A 56 -30.60 -10.88 2.44
N THR A 57 -30.30 -11.97 1.75
CA THR A 57 -29.31 -12.01 0.66
C THR A 57 -29.65 -11.09 -0.51
N ASN A 58 -30.93 -10.82 -0.78
CA ASN A 58 -31.31 -9.92 -1.88
C ASN A 58 -31.06 -8.46 -1.50
N ILE A 59 -31.46 -8.07 -0.29
CA ILE A 59 -31.23 -6.72 0.25
C ILE A 59 -29.73 -6.46 0.36
N GLN A 60 -28.97 -7.42 0.88
CA GLN A 60 -27.52 -7.33 0.96
C GLN A 60 -26.87 -7.17 -0.42
N LYS A 61 -27.33 -7.95 -1.42
CA LYS A 61 -26.80 -7.85 -2.79
C LYS A 61 -27.09 -6.48 -3.40
N GLU A 62 -28.34 -6.00 -3.32
CA GLU A 62 -28.72 -4.67 -3.83
C GLU A 62 -27.92 -3.55 -3.16
N ALA A 63 -27.70 -3.65 -1.84
CA ALA A 63 -26.86 -2.72 -1.11
C ALA A 63 -25.39 -2.78 -1.56
N LYS A 64 -24.82 -3.98 -1.70
CA LYS A 64 -23.46 -4.20 -2.21
C LYS A 64 -23.29 -3.57 -3.59
N ASP A 65 -24.19 -3.86 -4.53
CA ASP A 65 -24.10 -3.38 -5.91
C ASP A 65 -24.18 -1.84 -5.94
N SER A 66 -25.08 -1.24 -5.15
CA SER A 66 -25.18 0.23 -5.05
C SER A 66 -23.93 0.89 -4.44
N ILE A 67 -23.32 0.25 -3.43
CA ILE A 67 -22.05 0.72 -2.83
C ILE A 67 -20.94 0.68 -3.89
N ILE A 68 -20.82 -0.41 -4.64
CA ILE A 68 -19.82 -0.57 -5.71
C ILE A 68 -20.05 0.48 -6.80
N GLU A 69 -21.28 0.69 -7.27
CA GLU A 69 -21.59 1.70 -8.28
C GLU A 69 -21.13 3.10 -7.87
N LYS A 70 -21.42 3.50 -6.63
CA LYS A 70 -21.00 4.78 -6.07
C LYS A 70 -19.47 4.86 -6.00
N ALA A 71 -18.81 3.80 -5.51
CA ALA A 71 -17.36 3.74 -5.42
C ALA A 71 -16.67 3.83 -6.80
N LEU A 72 -17.16 3.11 -7.82
CA LEU A 72 -16.65 3.18 -9.19
C LEU A 72 -16.85 4.57 -9.80
N THR A 73 -18.01 5.21 -9.55
CA THR A 73 -18.31 6.55 -10.06
C THR A 73 -17.38 7.62 -9.48
N VAL A 74 -17.16 7.62 -8.15
CA VAL A 74 -16.29 8.64 -7.52
C VAL A 74 -14.82 8.46 -7.86
N THR A 75 -14.42 7.23 -8.18
CA THR A 75 -13.03 6.91 -8.51
C THR A 75 -12.72 7.05 -9.99
N GLY A 76 -13.72 7.15 -10.87
CA GLY A 76 -13.54 7.24 -12.33
C GLY A 76 -13.30 5.88 -12.99
N TYR A 77 -13.86 4.81 -12.42
CA TYR A 77 -13.79 3.43 -12.90
C TYR A 77 -15.13 2.94 -13.45
N GLU A 78 -15.93 3.82 -14.03
CA GLU A 78 -17.27 3.50 -14.54
C GLU A 78 -17.26 2.40 -15.63
N GLN A 79 -16.14 2.21 -16.32
CA GLN A 79 -15.96 1.09 -17.25
C GLN A 79 -16.12 -0.29 -16.60
N TRP A 80 -15.98 -0.40 -15.27
CA TRP A 80 -16.16 -1.65 -14.53
C TRP A 80 -17.60 -1.91 -14.09
N MET A 81 -18.53 -0.98 -14.36
CA MET A 81 -19.95 -1.16 -13.98
C MET A 81 -20.58 -2.40 -14.61
N GLU A 82 -20.17 -2.79 -15.81
CA GLU A 82 -20.69 -4.01 -16.46
C GLU A 82 -20.26 -5.32 -15.75
N PHE A 83 -19.28 -5.24 -14.85
CA PHE A 83 -18.72 -6.38 -14.13
C PHE A 83 -19.05 -6.39 -12.63
N ILE A 84 -20.00 -5.57 -12.16
CA ILE A 84 -20.35 -5.45 -10.73
C ILE A 84 -20.57 -6.80 -10.04
N ASP A 85 -21.28 -7.72 -10.70
CA ASP A 85 -21.54 -9.07 -10.18
C ASP A 85 -20.25 -9.89 -9.89
N TYR A 86 -19.13 -9.53 -10.51
CA TYR A 86 -17.83 -10.19 -10.39
C TYR A 86 -16.85 -9.43 -9.49
N ILE A 87 -17.17 -8.21 -9.08
CA ILE A 87 -16.32 -7.40 -8.21
C ILE A 87 -16.45 -7.93 -6.78
N ASP A 88 -15.30 -8.35 -6.24
CA ASP A 88 -15.21 -8.66 -4.82
C ASP A 88 -15.00 -7.36 -4.03
N MET A 89 -15.79 -7.19 -2.97
CA MET A 89 -15.81 -6.00 -2.14
C MET A 89 -15.65 -6.40 -0.68
N ASN A 90 -14.60 -5.87 -0.05
CA ASN A 90 -14.43 -5.91 1.39
C ASN A 90 -14.65 -4.52 1.98
N LEU A 91 -15.38 -4.48 3.09
CA LEU A 91 -15.75 -3.26 3.80
C LEU A 91 -15.10 -3.24 5.18
N TYR A 92 -14.49 -2.11 5.52
CA TYR A 92 -13.89 -1.87 6.83
C TYR A 92 -14.29 -0.48 7.35
N ILE A 93 -14.28 -0.34 8.68
CA ILE A 93 -14.50 0.93 9.37
C ILE A 93 -13.36 1.11 10.37
N ASP A 94 -12.56 2.15 10.20
CA ASP A 94 -11.43 2.46 11.08
C ASP A 94 -11.02 3.94 10.96
N ASN A 95 -10.27 4.45 11.93
CA ASN A 95 -9.74 5.81 11.96
C ASN A 95 -8.36 5.86 11.29
N ILE A 96 -8.34 6.13 9.98
CA ILE A 96 -7.12 6.17 9.15
C ILE A 96 -6.73 7.59 8.69
N LEU A 97 -7.58 8.58 8.97
CA LEU A 97 -7.31 9.99 8.72
C LEU A 97 -6.97 10.70 10.04
N PRO A 98 -6.22 11.82 10.04
CA PRO A 98 -5.85 12.54 11.26
C PRO A 98 -7.04 13.11 12.06
N GLN A 99 -8.22 13.13 11.45
CA GLN A 99 -9.46 13.54 12.10
C GLN A 99 -9.96 12.35 12.91
N GLN A 100 -10.31 12.55 14.18
CA GLN A 100 -10.81 11.50 15.08
C GLN A 100 -12.25 11.08 14.74
N SER A 101 -12.50 10.72 13.49
CA SER A 101 -13.71 10.12 12.97
C SER A 101 -13.35 8.77 12.37
N ASP A 102 -14.30 7.83 12.43
CA ASP A 102 -14.15 6.58 11.70
C ASP A 102 -14.41 6.83 10.21
N GLN A 103 -13.55 6.30 9.35
CA GLN A 103 -13.75 6.29 7.91
C GLN A 103 -14.35 4.97 7.47
N LEU A 104 -15.12 5.02 6.38
CA LEU A 104 -15.51 3.84 5.62
C LEU A 104 -14.43 3.55 4.57
N ILE A 105 -13.87 2.34 4.61
CA ILE A 105 -12.86 1.86 3.67
C ILE A 105 -13.46 0.73 2.85
N LEU A 106 -13.45 0.89 1.53
CA LEU A 106 -13.92 -0.11 0.58
C LEU A 106 -12.74 -0.62 -0.25
N ALA A 107 -12.43 -1.91 -0.14
CA ALA A 107 -11.46 -2.57 -1.01
C ALA A 107 -12.21 -3.29 -2.13
N LEU A 108 -11.96 -2.89 -3.38
CA LEU A 108 -12.60 -3.44 -4.57
C LEU A 108 -11.56 -4.17 -5.42
N ASN A 109 -11.72 -5.48 -5.58
CA ASN A 109 -10.93 -6.28 -6.51
C ASN A 109 -11.61 -6.26 -7.88
N LEU A 110 -11.13 -5.40 -8.78
CA LEU A 110 -11.74 -5.18 -10.10
C LEU A 110 -11.38 -6.30 -11.08
N SER A 111 -10.15 -6.80 -11.00
CA SER A 111 -9.68 -7.93 -11.80
C SER A 111 -8.54 -8.66 -11.09
N LYS A 112 -7.97 -9.69 -11.73
CA LYS A 112 -6.80 -10.42 -11.21
C LYS A 112 -5.52 -9.57 -11.06
N ASP A 113 -5.45 -8.43 -11.73
CA ASP A 113 -4.25 -7.55 -11.75
C ASP A 113 -4.55 -6.12 -11.26
N LEU A 114 -5.77 -5.87 -10.74
CA LEU A 114 -6.19 -4.54 -10.37
C LEU A 114 -7.19 -4.57 -9.20
N ALA A 115 -6.82 -3.86 -8.15
CA ALA A 115 -7.73 -3.46 -7.09
C ALA A 115 -7.61 -1.97 -6.79
N ILE A 116 -8.61 -1.44 -6.10
CA ILE A 116 -8.62 -0.08 -5.56
C ILE A 116 -9.13 -0.09 -4.13
N ILE A 117 -8.60 0.82 -3.30
CA ILE A 117 -9.18 1.13 -1.99
C ILE A 117 -9.82 2.51 -2.08
N VAL A 118 -11.08 2.63 -1.68
CA VAL A 118 -11.83 3.88 -1.69
C VAL A 118 -12.17 4.26 -0.27
N ILE A 119 -11.92 5.50 0.10
CA ILE A 119 -11.98 5.98 1.48
C ILE A 119 -12.97 7.11 1.56
N PHE A 120 -13.94 6.97 2.46
CA PHE A 120 -14.99 7.94 2.71
C PHE A 120 -14.95 8.40 4.16
N ASP A 121 -15.10 9.69 4.39
CA ASP A 121 -15.18 10.28 5.72
C ASP A 121 -16.62 10.31 6.25
N SER A 122 -16.80 10.00 7.52
CA SER A 122 -18.13 9.96 8.17
C SER A 122 -18.59 11.37 8.54
N ILE A 123 -19.61 11.88 7.84
CA ILE A 123 -20.14 13.23 8.06
C ILE A 123 -21.67 13.16 8.17
N GLY A 124 -22.19 13.33 9.38
CA GLY A 124 -23.63 13.27 9.64
C GLY A 124 -24.20 11.87 9.36
N SER A 125 -25.20 11.79 8.48
CA SER A 125 -25.85 10.55 8.03
C SER A 125 -25.12 9.85 6.88
N ASP A 126 -24.06 10.47 6.35
CA ASP A 126 -23.44 10.04 5.10
C ASP A 126 -21.95 9.75 5.31
N TYR A 127 -21.41 8.93 4.42
CA TYR A 127 -19.99 8.78 4.14
C TYR A 127 -19.66 9.55 2.86
N ILE A 128 -18.76 10.52 2.94
CA ILE A 128 -18.40 11.41 1.81
C ILE A 128 -17.04 11.01 1.27
N TYR A 129 -16.92 10.84 -0.04
CA TYR A 129 -15.66 10.47 -0.68
C TYR A 129 -14.53 11.42 -0.28
N HIS A 130 -13.40 10.84 0.16
CA HIS A 130 -12.23 11.60 0.61
C HIS A 130 -11.00 11.29 -0.23
N ASN A 131 -10.61 10.01 -0.36
CA ASN A 131 -9.41 9.62 -1.10
C ASN A 131 -9.51 8.21 -1.67
N LYS A 132 -8.51 7.80 -2.43
CA LYS A 132 -8.37 6.46 -3.01
C LYS A 132 -6.92 6.02 -3.05
N ILE A 133 -6.70 4.70 -3.01
CA ILE A 133 -5.42 4.05 -3.31
C ILE A 133 -5.65 3.22 -4.57
N GLU A 134 -4.85 3.47 -5.60
CA GLU A 134 -5.00 2.87 -6.93
C GLU A 134 -3.72 2.15 -7.34
N ASN A 135 -3.82 1.39 -8.44
CA ASN A 135 -2.69 0.64 -9.02
C ASN A 135 -2.08 -0.37 -8.02
N ILE A 136 -2.95 -0.98 -7.23
CA ILE A 136 -2.62 -2.06 -6.31
C ILE A 136 -3.17 -3.38 -6.84
N LEU A 137 -2.61 -4.47 -6.34
CA LEU A 137 -3.00 -5.82 -6.72
C LEU A 137 -4.19 -6.30 -5.87
N PRO A 138 -4.88 -7.39 -6.27
CA PRO A 138 -5.99 -7.95 -5.52
C PRO A 138 -5.70 -8.08 -4.03
N ILE A 139 -6.63 -7.55 -3.22
CA ILE A 139 -6.52 -7.44 -1.78
C ILE A 139 -7.22 -8.65 -1.16
N SER A 140 -6.49 -9.39 -0.34
CA SER A 140 -7.05 -10.51 0.44
C SER A 140 -7.65 -10.03 1.77
N LYS A 141 -7.02 -9.05 2.43
CA LYS A 141 -7.54 -8.39 3.62
C LYS A 141 -6.85 -7.05 3.90
N ILE A 142 -7.49 -6.23 4.73
CA ILE A 142 -6.90 -5.04 5.34
C ILE A 142 -6.98 -5.20 6.86
N ASP A 143 -5.84 -5.06 7.54
CA ASP A 143 -5.77 -4.92 8.99
C ASP A 143 -5.38 -3.47 9.34
N PHE A 144 -5.55 -3.06 10.59
CA PHE A 144 -5.22 -1.71 11.06
C PHE A 144 -4.26 -1.76 12.23
N LEU A 145 -3.31 -0.83 12.24
CA LEU A 145 -2.28 -0.74 13.27
C LEU A 145 -2.24 0.68 13.83
N SER A 146 -2.55 0.82 15.12
CA SER A 146 -2.49 2.09 15.82
C SER A 146 -1.05 2.45 16.19
N ASN A 147 -0.65 3.67 15.86
CA ASN A 147 0.63 4.24 16.28
C ASN A 147 0.41 5.27 17.38
N SER A 148 1.06 5.11 18.53
CA SER A 148 0.99 6.06 19.65
C SER A 148 1.46 7.46 19.27
N SER A 149 2.38 7.59 18.30
CA SER A 149 2.89 8.89 17.84
C SER A 149 2.00 9.58 16.81
N GLN A 150 0.97 8.91 16.29
CA GLN A 150 0.06 9.44 15.26
C GLN A 150 -1.39 9.42 15.75
N LEU A 151 -2.22 10.30 15.19
CA LEU A 151 -3.66 10.35 15.52
C LEU A 151 -4.49 9.35 14.73
N ASN A 152 -3.89 8.73 13.71
CA ASN A 152 -4.54 7.85 12.76
C ASN A 152 -3.79 6.52 12.63
N ASN A 153 -4.57 5.48 12.34
CA ASN A 153 -4.09 4.12 12.17
C ASN A 153 -3.45 3.93 10.79
N MET A 154 -2.43 3.09 10.74
CA MET A 154 -1.83 2.60 9.50
C MET A 154 -2.71 1.48 8.93
N MET A 155 -2.85 1.43 7.61
CA MET A 155 -3.53 0.33 6.91
C MET A 155 -2.53 -0.72 6.47
N LEU A 156 -2.72 -1.95 6.90
CA LEU A 156 -1.94 -3.13 6.51
C LEU A 156 -2.70 -3.84 5.39
N VAL A 157 -2.30 -3.59 4.15
CA VAL A 157 -2.99 -4.08 2.94
C VAL A 157 -2.27 -5.33 2.42
N TYR A 158 -2.92 -6.48 2.55
CA TYR A 158 -2.42 -7.77 2.09
C TYR A 158 -2.86 -8.00 0.65
N GLN A 159 -1.90 -8.23 -0.23
CA GLN A 159 -2.10 -8.33 -1.67
C GLN A 159 -1.57 -9.64 -2.23
N THR A 160 -2.16 -10.08 -3.33
CA THR A 160 -1.79 -11.31 -4.03
C THR A 160 -1.57 -11.02 -5.52
N LEU A 161 -0.46 -11.53 -6.05
CA LEU A 161 -0.17 -11.59 -7.47
C LEU A 161 -0.17 -13.06 -7.90
N ASP A 162 -1.05 -13.44 -8.82
CA ASP A 162 -1.14 -14.80 -9.34
C ASP A 162 -0.96 -14.80 -10.87
N GLU A 163 0.27 -15.03 -11.32
CA GLU A 163 0.61 -15.13 -12.74
C GLU A 163 0.95 -16.57 -13.10
N ARG A 164 -0.06 -17.34 -13.52
CA ARG A 164 0.10 -18.75 -13.95
C ARG A 164 0.34 -18.93 -15.45
N PHE A 165 0.60 -17.86 -16.19
CA PHE A 165 0.83 -17.93 -17.64
C PHE A 165 2.32 -17.92 -17.97
N GLY A 166 2.86 -19.07 -18.39
CA GLY A 166 4.22 -19.21 -18.94
C GLY A 166 5.30 -19.56 -17.90
N SER A 167 5.42 -18.78 -16.82
CA SER A 167 6.13 -19.13 -15.58
C SER A 167 5.07 -19.27 -14.49
N PHE A 168 5.12 -20.30 -13.65
CA PHE A 168 4.20 -20.34 -12.50
C PHE A 168 4.77 -19.40 -11.46
N PHE A 169 4.15 -18.23 -11.31
CA PHE A 169 4.56 -17.18 -10.40
C PHE A 169 3.40 -16.85 -9.45
N TYR A 170 3.68 -16.89 -8.15
CA TYR A 170 2.72 -16.54 -7.13
C TYR A 170 3.42 -15.73 -6.03
N GLU A 171 2.88 -14.57 -5.68
CA GLU A 171 3.41 -13.72 -4.62
C GLU A 171 2.28 -13.20 -3.73
N GLU A 172 2.44 -13.38 -2.43
CA GLU A 172 1.67 -12.67 -1.41
C GLU A 172 2.58 -11.66 -0.73
N PHE A 173 2.10 -10.43 -0.56
CA PHE A 173 2.90 -9.38 0.06
C PHE A 173 2.02 -8.42 0.86
N LEU A 174 2.64 -7.79 1.85
CA LEU A 174 2.01 -6.78 2.69
C LEU A 174 2.60 -5.41 2.34
N GLN A 175 1.71 -4.43 2.15
CA GLN A 175 2.07 -3.01 2.10
C GLN A 175 1.38 -2.27 3.24
N VAL A 176 2.13 -1.41 3.93
CA VAL A 176 1.64 -0.57 5.01
C VAL A 176 1.47 0.84 4.47
N TYR A 177 0.26 1.37 4.56
CA TYR A 177 -0.08 2.71 4.13
C TYR A 177 -0.36 3.61 5.33
N LEU A 178 0.17 4.83 5.28
CA LEU A 178 -0.14 5.89 6.23
C LEU A 178 -0.61 7.14 5.48
N PHE A 179 -1.64 7.81 5.99
CA PHE A 179 -2.08 9.08 5.43
C PHE A 179 -1.18 10.21 5.92
N MET A 180 -0.45 10.83 5.00
CA MET A 180 0.45 11.95 5.26
C MET A 180 0.38 12.94 4.10
N GLU A 181 0.46 14.23 4.41
CA GLU A 181 0.50 15.29 3.39
C GLU A 181 -0.63 15.21 2.35
N GLY A 182 -1.84 14.80 2.77
CA GLY A 182 -3.02 14.75 1.90
C GLY A 182 -3.16 13.48 1.04
N LYS A 183 -2.27 12.49 1.18
CA LYS A 183 -2.29 11.25 0.41
C LYS A 183 -1.89 10.04 1.26
N PHE A 184 -2.23 8.84 0.79
CA PHE A 184 -1.72 7.61 1.36
C PHE A 184 -0.36 7.28 0.77
N GLU A 185 0.65 7.16 1.62
CA GLU A 185 1.99 6.73 1.23
C GLU A 185 2.27 5.33 1.72
N ASN A 186 2.92 4.52 0.87
CA ASN A 186 3.46 3.23 1.30
C ASN A 186 4.72 3.48 2.13
N VAL A 187 4.60 3.23 3.44
CA VAL A 187 5.67 3.43 4.42
C VAL A 187 6.45 2.15 4.72
N TRP A 188 5.97 0.98 4.30
CA TRP A 188 6.68 -0.28 4.42
C TRP A 188 6.09 -1.38 3.54
N GLN A 189 6.95 -2.27 3.04
CA GLN A 189 6.52 -3.41 2.24
C GLN A 189 7.39 -4.64 2.49
N LYS A 190 6.75 -5.81 2.56
CA LYS A 190 7.43 -7.09 2.66
C LYS A 190 6.63 -8.21 1.98
N THR A 191 7.33 -9.05 1.23
CA THR A 191 6.80 -10.32 0.71
C THR A 191 6.56 -11.29 1.84
N LEU A 192 5.35 -11.86 1.89
CA LEU A 192 4.93 -12.87 2.86
C LEU A 192 5.22 -14.27 2.33
N HIS A 193 4.85 -14.50 1.08
CA HIS A 193 5.04 -15.76 0.39
C HIS A 193 5.42 -15.48 -1.07
N TYR A 194 6.36 -16.25 -1.59
CA TYR A 194 6.73 -16.24 -2.99
C TYR A 194 6.98 -17.65 -3.46
N GLU A 195 6.43 -17.99 -4.62
CA GLU A 195 6.76 -19.21 -5.33
C GLU A 195 6.95 -18.93 -6.82
N GLU A 196 8.09 -19.37 -7.34
CA GLU A 196 8.33 -19.37 -8.77
C GLU A 196 8.94 -20.70 -9.23
N ILE A 197 8.37 -21.29 -10.28
CA ILE A 197 8.92 -22.46 -10.97
C ILE A 197 9.32 -22.06 -12.39
N TYR A 198 10.62 -22.22 -12.69
CA TYR A 198 11.19 -21.78 -13.96
C TYR A 198 12.22 -22.76 -14.52
N LYS A 199 12.41 -22.76 -15.85
CA LYS A 199 13.51 -23.51 -16.49
C LYS A 199 14.82 -22.73 -16.39
N GLU A 200 15.92 -23.38 -16.04
CA GLU A 200 17.24 -22.72 -15.97
C GLU A 200 17.64 -22.08 -17.30
N VAL A 201 17.24 -22.67 -18.43
CA VAL A 201 17.53 -22.12 -19.77
C VAL A 201 16.93 -20.74 -20.04
N TRP A 202 15.90 -20.33 -19.29
CA TRP A 202 15.31 -18.99 -19.40
C TRP A 202 16.22 -17.90 -18.83
N ILE A 203 17.10 -18.26 -17.89
CA ILE A 203 18.08 -17.35 -17.28
C ILE A 203 19.45 -17.53 -17.94
N ASN A 204 19.86 -18.77 -18.16
CA ASN A 204 21.14 -19.13 -18.77
C ASN A 204 20.92 -20.04 -19.99
N PRO A 205 20.99 -19.51 -21.22
CA PRO A 205 20.75 -20.29 -22.44
C PRO A 205 21.67 -21.51 -22.64
N ASN A 206 22.80 -21.57 -21.93
CA ASN A 206 23.75 -22.70 -21.99
C ASN A 206 23.46 -23.79 -20.95
N ALA A 207 22.43 -23.63 -20.12
CA ALA A 207 22.05 -24.61 -19.13
C ALA A 207 21.38 -25.84 -19.77
N ARG A 208 21.17 -26.89 -18.96
CA ARG A 208 20.44 -28.08 -19.40
C ARG A 208 18.95 -27.74 -19.59
N GLU A 209 18.39 -28.15 -20.71
CA GLU A 209 16.98 -27.92 -21.04
C GLU A 209 15.99 -28.65 -20.11
N ASP A 210 16.46 -29.74 -19.48
CA ASP A 210 15.69 -30.52 -18.52
C ASP A 210 15.78 -29.99 -17.09
N LEU A 211 16.59 -28.96 -16.81
CA LEU A 211 16.77 -28.44 -15.46
C LEU A 211 15.70 -27.39 -15.12
N TRP A 212 14.94 -27.71 -14.09
CA TRP A 212 13.94 -26.81 -13.50
C TRP A 212 14.38 -26.38 -12.12
N ASN A 213 14.05 -25.13 -11.79
CA ASN A 213 14.25 -24.55 -10.48
C ASN A 213 12.91 -24.20 -9.87
N ARG A 214 12.85 -24.26 -8.55
CA ARG A 214 11.75 -23.74 -7.74
C ARG A 214 12.35 -22.85 -6.65
N VAL A 215 11.91 -21.61 -6.60
CA VAL A 215 12.34 -20.63 -5.59
C VAL A 215 11.17 -20.35 -4.66
N LEU A 216 11.43 -20.41 -3.36
CA LEU A 216 10.48 -20.06 -2.31
C LEU A 216 11.04 -18.97 -1.41
N GLU A 217 10.23 -17.95 -1.10
CA GLU A 217 10.43 -17.02 0.01
C GLU A 217 9.24 -17.13 0.95
N GLU A 218 9.50 -17.37 2.23
CA GLU A 218 8.48 -17.41 3.27
C GLU A 218 8.88 -16.42 4.36
N THR A 219 8.00 -15.48 4.69
CA THR A 219 8.21 -14.50 5.74
C THR A 219 7.09 -14.54 6.76
N THR A 220 7.45 -14.75 8.01
CA THR A 220 6.56 -14.49 9.15
C THR A 220 6.82 -13.07 9.67
N ILE A 221 5.75 -12.34 9.98
CA ILE A 221 5.79 -11.01 10.55
C ILE A 221 5.16 -11.03 11.94
N ASP A 222 5.81 -10.36 12.89
CA ASP A 222 5.31 -10.10 14.23
C ASP A 222 5.30 -8.59 14.49
N PHE A 223 4.12 -8.06 14.81
CA PHE A 223 3.91 -6.64 15.11
C PHE A 223 3.90 -6.44 16.62
N ILE A 224 4.83 -5.64 17.12
CA ILE A 224 4.91 -5.28 18.54
C ILE A 224 4.48 -3.83 18.69
N VAL A 225 3.35 -3.65 19.39
CA VAL A 225 2.74 -2.33 19.65
C VAL A 225 2.99 -1.95 21.10
N ASP A 226 4.19 -1.45 21.37
CA ASP A 226 4.58 -0.85 22.65
C ASP A 226 4.71 0.69 22.47
N ASP A 227 5.61 1.36 23.21
CA ASP A 227 5.86 2.81 23.10
C ASP A 227 6.19 3.26 21.66
N ALA A 228 6.91 2.42 20.91
CA ALA A 228 7.18 2.60 19.48
C ALA A 228 6.88 1.30 18.73
N ILE A 229 6.18 1.40 17.59
CA ILE A 229 5.84 0.23 16.77
C ILE A 229 7.13 -0.43 16.27
N LYS A 230 7.23 -1.74 16.49
CA LYS A 230 8.26 -2.59 15.88
C LYS A 230 7.64 -3.66 15.01
N ILE A 231 8.31 -3.97 13.91
CA ILE A 231 7.96 -5.05 12.99
C ILE A 231 9.13 -6.02 12.95
N ASN A 232 8.96 -7.20 13.54
CA ASN A 232 9.94 -8.26 13.44
C ASN A 232 9.57 -9.17 12.27
N THR A 233 10.57 -9.53 11.47
CA THR A 233 10.39 -10.47 10.35
C THR A 233 11.38 -11.61 10.46
N ILE A 234 10.93 -12.80 10.10
CA ILE A 234 11.76 -13.98 9.92
C ILE A 234 11.51 -14.46 8.50
N THR A 235 12.53 -14.34 7.64
CA THR A 235 12.44 -14.76 6.23
C THR A 235 13.28 -16.01 6.02
N THR A 236 12.69 -17.00 5.35
CA THR A 236 13.37 -18.20 4.86
C THR A 236 13.37 -18.16 3.34
N LEU A 237 14.54 -18.32 2.75
CA LEU A 237 14.76 -18.40 1.30
C LEU A 237 15.18 -19.83 0.96
N GLN A 238 14.52 -20.45 -0.02
CA GLN A 238 14.83 -21.80 -0.45
C GLN A 238 14.90 -21.91 -1.96
N LYS A 239 15.88 -22.67 -2.45
CA LYS A 239 15.98 -23.06 -3.86
C LYS A 239 15.99 -24.56 -3.97
N TYR A 240 15.13 -25.07 -4.84
CA TYR A 240 15.05 -26.48 -5.19
C TYR A 240 15.31 -26.67 -6.67
N THR A 241 15.72 -27.88 -7.04
CA THR A 241 15.92 -28.25 -8.45
C THR A 241 15.36 -29.64 -8.73
N THR A 242 15.01 -29.87 -10.00
CA THR A 242 14.65 -31.19 -10.52
C THR A 242 15.03 -31.30 -12.00
N HIS A 243 15.06 -32.53 -12.51
CA HIS A 243 15.28 -32.81 -13.92
C HIS A 243 14.01 -33.39 -14.54
N ALA A 244 13.38 -32.66 -15.45
CA ALA A 244 12.18 -33.07 -16.15
C ALA A 244 12.10 -32.44 -17.55
N LYS A 245 11.60 -33.21 -18.53
CA LYS A 245 11.37 -32.68 -19.89
C LYS A 245 10.18 -31.73 -19.95
N GLU A 246 9.13 -32.08 -19.21
CA GLU A 246 7.88 -31.34 -19.09
C GLU A 246 7.84 -30.59 -17.76
N TYR A 247 6.75 -29.85 -17.52
CA TYR A 247 6.55 -29.14 -16.25
C TYR A 247 6.56 -30.16 -15.09
N PRO A 248 7.48 -30.02 -14.12
CA PRO A 248 7.66 -30.99 -13.06
C PRO A 248 6.55 -30.93 -12.01
N ASP A 249 6.27 -32.07 -11.39
CA ASP A 249 5.44 -32.13 -10.19
C ASP A 249 6.17 -31.46 -9.01
N VAL A 250 5.43 -30.74 -8.16
CA VAL A 250 5.96 -29.98 -7.03
C VAL A 250 6.72 -30.87 -6.03
N HIS A 251 6.34 -32.15 -5.91
CA HIS A 251 7.00 -33.11 -5.01
C HIS A 251 8.29 -33.72 -5.60
N SER A 252 8.59 -33.47 -6.87
CA SER A 252 9.82 -33.97 -7.51
C SER A 252 11.06 -33.11 -7.23
N PHE A 253 10.87 -31.92 -6.66
CA PHE A 253 11.93 -30.96 -6.39
C PHE A 253 12.76 -31.34 -5.16
N SER A 254 14.09 -31.23 -5.29
CA SER A 254 15.05 -31.45 -4.20
C SER A 254 15.70 -30.14 -3.78
N LEU A 255 15.75 -29.87 -2.48
CA LEU A 255 16.35 -28.66 -1.91
C LEU A 255 17.87 -28.63 -2.18
N ILE A 256 18.37 -27.52 -2.72
CA ILE A 256 19.81 -27.32 -2.99
C ILE A 256 20.40 -26.14 -2.22
N HIS A 257 19.57 -25.20 -1.78
CA HIS A 257 20.01 -24.04 -1.02
C HIS A 257 18.91 -23.58 -0.07
N GLN A 258 19.33 -23.17 1.13
CA GLN A 258 18.46 -22.54 2.11
C GLN A 258 19.25 -21.46 2.85
N ASP A 259 18.65 -20.28 2.99
CA ASP A 259 19.14 -19.19 3.83
C ASP A 259 17.99 -18.70 4.70
N ASN A 260 18.32 -18.13 5.85
CA ASN A 260 17.35 -17.58 6.77
C ASN A 260 17.92 -16.35 7.44
N TYR A 261 17.10 -15.31 7.55
CA TYR A 261 17.51 -14.07 8.20
C TYR A 261 16.35 -13.44 8.96
N LYS A 262 16.70 -12.65 9.96
CA LYS A 262 15.77 -11.89 10.77
C LYS A 262 16.00 -10.40 10.58
N ARG A 263 14.95 -9.61 10.72
CA ARG A 263 15.03 -8.15 10.71
C ARG A 263 14.05 -7.59 11.72
N SER A 264 14.52 -6.63 12.50
CA SER A 264 13.67 -5.80 13.35
C SER A 264 13.60 -4.41 12.76
N TYR A 265 12.42 -4.00 12.33
CA TYR A 265 12.14 -2.65 11.91
C TYR A 265 11.49 -1.89 13.06
N TYR A 266 11.74 -0.59 13.17
CA TYR A 266 11.01 0.29 14.06
C TYR A 266 10.51 1.51 13.30
N TRP A 267 9.39 2.08 13.76
CA TRP A 267 8.87 3.33 13.23
C TRP A 267 9.82 4.48 13.59
N SER A 268 10.25 5.26 12.59
CA SER A 268 11.01 6.48 12.81
C SER A 268 10.18 7.70 12.40
N ASP A 269 9.87 8.57 13.37
CA ASP A 269 9.13 9.81 13.12
C ASP A 269 9.94 10.80 12.26
N ASP A 270 11.29 10.74 12.34
CA ASP A 270 12.16 11.62 11.56
C ASP A 270 12.12 11.31 10.05
N PHE A 271 11.86 10.05 9.71
CA PHE A 271 11.79 9.57 8.32
C PHE A 271 10.38 9.19 7.87
N ASN A 272 9.39 9.19 8.78
CA ASN A 272 8.02 8.76 8.55
C ASN A 272 7.90 7.38 7.87
N THR A 273 8.76 6.43 8.27
CA THR A 273 8.82 5.09 7.68
C THR A 273 9.42 4.08 8.66
N PHE A 274 9.24 2.80 8.38
CA PHE A 274 9.86 1.72 9.13
C PHE A 274 11.30 1.48 8.67
N VAL A 275 12.24 1.60 9.59
CA VAL A 275 13.69 1.55 9.32
C VAL A 275 14.35 0.43 10.13
N LEU A 276 15.48 -0.08 9.63
CA LEU A 276 16.33 -1.06 10.31
C LEU A 276 17.31 -0.40 11.28
N GLY A 277 17.60 0.89 11.08
CA GLY A 277 18.55 1.64 11.90
C GLY A 277 18.89 2.98 11.28
N GLU A 278 19.41 3.89 12.09
CA GLU A 278 19.72 5.26 11.71
C GLU A 278 21.20 5.60 11.90
N VAL A 279 21.70 6.43 11.01
CA VAL A 279 23.08 6.93 11.03
C VAL A 279 23.03 8.45 10.93
N THR A 280 23.64 9.09 11.91
CA THR A 280 23.63 10.55 12.03
C THR A 280 24.63 11.23 11.08
N LYS A 281 24.48 12.55 10.94
CA LYS A 281 25.34 13.47 10.17
C LYS A 281 26.85 13.43 10.45
N GLU A 282 27.32 12.68 11.44
CA GLU A 282 28.77 12.52 11.68
C GLU A 282 29.46 11.73 10.56
N ILE A 283 28.71 10.87 9.86
CA ILE A 283 29.22 9.97 8.82
C ILE A 283 28.76 10.41 7.41
N PHE A 284 27.58 11.02 7.32
CA PHE A 284 26.95 11.47 6.07
C PHE A 284 26.64 12.97 6.13
N LEU A 285 26.44 13.61 4.96
CA LEU A 285 26.06 15.03 4.91
C LEU A 285 24.67 15.30 5.52
N TRP A 286 23.82 14.27 5.55
CA TRP A 286 22.45 14.28 6.09
C TRP A 286 22.26 13.04 6.96
N ASP A 287 21.21 13.03 7.79
CA ASP A 287 20.86 11.82 8.53
C ASP A 287 20.30 10.78 7.55
N VAL A 288 20.67 9.53 7.75
CA VAL A 288 20.37 8.42 6.85
C VAL A 288 19.80 7.25 7.63
N ALA A 289 18.68 6.72 7.17
CA ALA A 289 18.10 5.50 7.73
C ALA A 289 18.23 4.33 6.75
N LEU A 290 18.56 3.16 7.30
CA LEU A 290 18.67 1.91 6.55
C LEU A 290 17.28 1.31 6.35
N LEU A 291 16.88 1.10 5.10
CA LEU A 291 15.59 0.47 4.76
C LEU A 291 15.74 -1.02 4.45
N ARG A 292 16.80 -1.40 3.73
CA ARG A 292 16.97 -2.78 3.27
C ARG A 292 18.41 -3.11 2.96
N ASP A 293 18.80 -4.34 3.26
CA ASP A 293 19.96 -5.01 2.68
C ASP A 293 19.55 -5.71 1.37
N MET A 294 20.07 -5.24 0.23
CA MET A 294 19.71 -5.78 -1.09
C MET A 294 20.43 -7.08 -1.43
N GLU A 295 21.45 -7.48 -0.66
CA GLU A 295 22.20 -8.72 -0.93
C GLU A 295 21.44 -9.96 -0.44
N LYS A 296 20.60 -9.78 0.59
CA LYS A 296 19.81 -10.84 1.24
C LYS A 296 18.41 -10.99 0.64
N GLY A 297 18.24 -10.65 -0.64
CA GLY A 297 16.99 -10.81 -1.39
C GLY A 297 16.88 -12.15 -2.12
N ARG A 298 15.66 -12.50 -2.53
CA ARG A 298 15.38 -13.70 -3.34
C ARG A 298 16.12 -13.72 -4.68
N GLU A 299 16.46 -12.54 -5.22
CA GLU A 299 17.24 -12.36 -6.44
C GLU A 299 18.57 -13.13 -6.41
N SER A 300 19.16 -13.28 -5.21
CA SER A 300 20.38 -14.06 -5.00
C SER A 300 20.21 -15.55 -5.39
N LEU A 301 19.00 -16.11 -5.25
CA LEU A 301 18.68 -17.48 -5.66
C LEU A 301 18.66 -17.66 -7.18
N PHE A 302 18.47 -16.58 -7.93
CA PHE A 302 18.56 -16.53 -9.38
C PHE A 302 20.00 -16.21 -9.86
N GLY A 303 20.96 -16.12 -8.95
CA GLY A 303 22.35 -15.74 -9.26
C GLY A 303 22.53 -14.23 -9.48
N ILE A 304 21.52 -13.41 -9.20
CA ILE A 304 21.59 -11.96 -9.31
C ILE A 304 22.06 -11.40 -7.97
N THR A 305 23.26 -10.81 -7.94
CA THR A 305 23.83 -10.24 -6.71
C THR A 305 23.69 -8.72 -6.69
N ASN A 306 23.16 -8.17 -5.60
CA ASN A 306 23.06 -6.73 -5.39
C ASN A 306 23.73 -6.33 -4.06
N LYS A 307 25.01 -5.96 -4.14
CA LYS A 307 25.84 -5.62 -2.97
C LYS A 307 25.64 -4.17 -2.52
N ASN A 308 24.39 -3.75 -2.35
CA ASN A 308 24.04 -2.41 -1.91
C ASN A 308 23.10 -2.44 -0.69
N TYR A 309 23.14 -1.38 0.09
CA TYR A 309 22.10 -1.02 1.05
C TYR A 309 21.15 -0.02 0.40
N LYS A 310 19.84 -0.22 0.58
CA LYS A 310 18.83 0.80 0.28
C LYS A 310 18.63 1.65 1.52
N VAL A 311 18.81 2.96 1.38
CA VAL A 311 18.68 3.91 2.49
C VAL A 311 17.78 5.08 2.08
N ILE A 312 17.23 5.77 3.07
CA ILE A 312 16.50 7.03 2.90
C ILE A 312 17.25 8.14 3.63
N THR A 313 17.30 9.32 3.04
CA THR A 313 17.88 10.51 3.68
C THR A 313 16.80 11.30 4.42
N SER A 314 17.20 12.18 5.34
CA SER A 314 16.27 13.09 6.05
C SER A 314 15.51 14.06 5.12
N LYS A 315 15.77 14.04 3.80
CA LYS A 315 15.04 14.79 2.77
C LYS A 315 14.03 13.93 2.01
N GLY A 316 13.90 12.66 2.37
CA GLY A 316 13.06 11.69 1.64
C GLY A 316 13.71 11.07 0.41
N GLU A 317 14.98 11.39 0.09
CA GLU A 317 15.66 10.82 -1.08
C GLU A 317 16.11 9.37 -0.82
N ILE A 318 15.79 8.46 -1.74
CA ILE A 318 16.25 7.07 -1.71
C ILE A 318 17.61 6.94 -2.39
N LEU A 319 18.58 6.37 -1.67
CA LEU A 319 19.94 6.12 -2.16
C LEU A 319 20.29 4.63 -2.08
N TYR A 320 21.20 4.20 -2.96
CA TYR A 320 21.78 2.86 -2.95
C TYR A 320 23.28 2.95 -2.64
N LEU A 321 23.68 2.46 -1.46
CA LEU A 321 25.05 2.58 -0.97
C LEU A 321 25.78 1.25 -1.07
N SER A 322 26.95 1.24 -1.70
CA SER A 322 27.73 0.00 -1.88
C SER A 322 28.24 -0.55 -0.55
N LYS A 323 27.97 -1.85 -0.31
CA LYS A 323 28.47 -2.57 0.88
C LYS A 323 29.98 -2.54 1.00
N ASN A 324 30.71 -2.58 -0.11
CA ASN A 324 32.19 -2.56 -0.10
C ASN A 324 32.77 -1.36 0.67
N LYS A 325 32.02 -0.25 0.73
CA LYS A 325 32.43 0.97 1.44
C LYS A 325 31.71 1.14 2.78
N PHE A 326 30.44 0.77 2.87
CA PHE A 326 29.58 1.12 3.99
C PHE A 326 29.22 -0.07 4.91
N HIS A 327 29.76 -1.27 4.67
CA HIS A 327 29.46 -2.44 5.49
C HIS A 327 29.68 -2.23 7.01
N PRO A 328 30.81 -1.67 7.48
CA PRO A 328 31.06 -1.51 8.92
C PRO A 328 30.06 -0.61 9.65
N ILE A 329 29.35 0.26 8.91
CA ILE A 329 28.41 1.23 9.48
C ILE A 329 27.05 0.59 9.73
N PHE A 330 26.61 -0.29 8.82
CA PHE A 330 25.25 -0.83 8.84
C PHE A 330 25.16 -2.26 9.38
N GLN A 331 26.29 -2.96 9.53
CA GLN A 331 26.31 -4.36 9.93
C GLN A 331 25.61 -4.61 11.28
N SER A 332 25.79 -3.72 12.26
CA SER A 332 25.18 -3.85 13.59
C SER A 332 23.66 -3.88 13.57
N PHE A 333 23.02 -3.23 12.59
CA PHE A 333 21.55 -3.23 12.45
C PHE A 333 20.99 -4.52 11.86
N LEU A 334 21.85 -5.42 11.40
CA LEU A 334 21.46 -6.63 10.66
C LEU A 334 21.75 -7.93 11.43
N GLU A 335 22.36 -7.82 12.61
CA GLU A 335 22.86 -8.95 13.43
C GLU A 335 21.92 -9.37 14.58
N GLU A 336 20.68 -8.85 14.64
CA GLU A 336 19.69 -9.18 15.68
C GLU A 336 18.73 -10.34 15.33
#